data_AF-A0A2S6QTJ4-F1
#
_entry.id   AF-A0A2S6QTJ4-F1
#
_cell.length_a   1.000
_cell.length_b   1.000
_cell.length_c   1.000
_cell.angle_alpha   90.00
_cell.angle_beta   90.00
_cell.angle_gamma   90.00
#
_symmetry.space_group_name_H-M   'P 1'
#
loop_
_entity.id
_entity.type
_entity.pdbx_description
1 polymer ?
#
loop_
_entity_poly.entity_id
_entity_poly.type
_entity_poly.pdbx_seq_one_letter_code
_entity_poly.pdbx_strand_id
1 'polypeptide(L)'
;MQNFQQNILTQAKFVAQNAQHVSINHTELNKLAQKVLSTTNDINRSWTELDFKHHFTDGTAKTVQWLLLSSALNFSFWDGKAEELWEVEYDGEWVKGYWALTAALKKAVQTHDILNANFLENMTTEILSEILKGRGKPPLLKERAQVCRNIGKTLNTHFNGEFINALEQANKSAVTLTNIVANNFTDFKDVSTYKGQEIPILKRAQILVADTWGAFKGQSFGEFNDIEKLTIFADYKLPQFLRALKVFEYSPELANIVDRYQIIESGSEMEVELRAMTIHAVEE
;
A
#
# COMPACT_ATOMS: atom_id res chain seq x y z
N MET A 1 21.82 5.34 2.68
CA MET A 1 20.43 4.86 2.66
C MET A 1 19.93 4.81 4.10
N GLN A 2 18.79 5.43 4.40
CA GLN A 2 18.19 5.36 5.74
C GLN A 2 17.52 4.00 5.95
N ASN A 3 17.63 3.45 7.16
CA ASN A 3 17.10 2.14 7.55
C ASN A 3 15.67 2.28 8.11
N PHE A 4 14.74 2.74 7.28
CA PHE A 4 13.37 2.99 7.71
C PHE A 4 12.64 1.72 8.11
N GLN A 5 12.76 0.65 7.33
CA GLN A 5 11.98 -0.58 7.52
C GLN A 5 12.21 -1.17 8.93
N GLN A 6 13.46 -1.23 9.36
CA GLN A 6 13.83 -1.78 10.67
C GLN A 6 13.27 -0.96 11.84
N ASN A 7 12.95 0.32 11.61
CA ASN A 7 12.43 1.21 12.65
C ASN A 7 10.90 1.16 12.76
N ILE A 8 10.17 0.56 11.82
CA ILE A 8 8.70 0.58 11.79
C ILE A 8 8.10 0.08 13.11
N LEU A 9 8.51 -1.10 13.58
CA LEU A 9 7.94 -1.71 14.79
C LEU A 9 8.30 -0.92 16.06
N THR A 10 9.56 -0.49 16.18
CA THR A 10 10.01 0.31 17.33
C THR A 10 9.27 1.65 17.39
N GLN A 11 9.07 2.31 16.25
CA GLN A 11 8.37 3.59 16.18
C GLN A 11 6.86 3.44 16.36
N ALA A 12 6.25 2.37 15.84
CA ALA A 12 4.85 2.05 16.12
C ALA A 12 4.61 1.84 17.63
N LYS A 13 5.51 1.11 18.30
CA LYS A 13 5.47 0.94 19.75
C LYS A 13 5.66 2.26 20.51
N PHE A 14 6.55 3.14 20.04
CA PHE A 14 6.72 4.47 20.62
C PHE A 14 5.41 5.29 20.53
N VAL A 15 4.74 5.30 19.38
CA VAL A 15 3.44 5.97 19.24
C VAL A 15 2.43 5.34 20.20
N ALA A 16 2.37 4.02 20.28
CA ALA A 16 1.41 3.33 21.15
C ALA A 16 1.56 3.67 22.65
N GLN A 17 2.80 3.81 23.12
CA GLN A 17 3.09 4.22 24.50
C GLN A 17 2.70 5.67 24.81
N ASN A 18 2.48 6.48 23.77
CA ASN A 18 2.23 7.92 23.88
C ASN A 18 0.87 8.33 23.32
N ALA A 19 0.07 7.40 22.79
CA ALA A 19 -1.16 7.69 22.08
C ALA A 19 -2.22 8.34 23.00
N GLN A 20 -2.98 9.29 22.47
CA GLN A 20 -4.04 10.01 23.19
C GLN A 20 -5.43 9.82 22.58
N HIS A 21 -5.50 9.47 21.30
CA HIS A 21 -6.72 9.37 20.53
C HIS A 21 -7.14 7.94 20.23
N VAL A 22 -6.21 6.99 20.25
CA VAL A 22 -6.47 5.57 20.00
C VAL A 22 -5.90 4.71 21.12
N SER A 23 -6.70 3.80 21.67
CA SER A 23 -6.26 2.76 22.62
C SER A 23 -6.70 1.37 22.17
N ILE A 24 -5.99 0.33 22.63
CA ILE A 24 -6.27 -1.06 22.30
C ILE A 24 -7.04 -1.71 23.46
N ASN A 25 -8.19 -2.29 23.14
CA ASN A 25 -8.88 -3.20 24.05
C ASN A 25 -8.27 -4.61 23.91
N HIS A 26 -7.31 -4.95 24.78
CA HIS A 26 -6.62 -6.24 24.70
C HIS A 26 -7.56 -7.46 24.89
N THR A 27 -8.72 -7.30 25.53
CA THR A 27 -9.69 -8.40 25.63
C THR A 27 -10.29 -8.70 24.27
N GLU A 28 -10.71 -7.68 23.53
CA GLU A 28 -11.25 -7.85 22.17
C GLU A 28 -10.17 -8.22 21.16
N LEU A 29 -8.94 -7.72 21.32
CA LEU A 29 -7.80 -8.14 20.50
C LEU A 29 -7.54 -9.65 20.64
N ASN A 30 -7.47 -10.15 21.88
CA ASN A 30 -7.28 -11.58 22.13
C ASN A 30 -8.39 -12.45 21.53
N LYS A 31 -9.65 -11.98 21.61
CA LYS A 31 -10.78 -12.67 20.95
C LYS A 31 -10.63 -12.69 19.43
N LEU A 32 -10.19 -11.58 18.83
CA LEU A 32 -9.94 -11.51 17.40
C LEU A 32 -8.81 -12.46 16.99
N ALA A 33 -7.68 -12.46 17.72
CA ALA A 33 -6.56 -13.35 17.46
C ALA A 33 -6.98 -14.83 17.52
N GLN A 34 -7.72 -15.23 18.55
CA GLN A 34 -8.27 -16.59 18.67
C GLN A 34 -9.19 -16.95 17.50
N LYS A 35 -10.05 -16.01 17.08
CA LYS A 35 -10.93 -16.22 15.92
C LYS A 35 -10.10 -16.45 14.66
N VAL A 36 -9.11 -15.60 14.37
CA VAL A 36 -8.24 -15.74 13.19
C VAL A 36 -7.50 -17.08 13.20
N LEU A 37 -6.94 -17.48 14.36
CA LEU A 37 -6.28 -18.78 14.52
C LEU A 37 -7.23 -19.95 14.26
N SER A 38 -8.49 -19.86 14.72
CA SER A 38 -9.48 -20.93 14.53
C SER A 38 -10.02 -21.05 13.10
N THR A 39 -9.97 -19.97 12.30
CA THR A 39 -10.53 -19.92 10.94
C THR A 39 -9.49 -20.12 9.84
N THR A 40 -8.20 -20.11 10.18
CA THR A 40 -7.11 -20.10 9.20
C THR A 40 -6.31 -21.40 9.29
N ASN A 41 -6.39 -22.24 8.25
CA ASN A 41 -5.60 -23.47 8.18
C ASN A 41 -4.14 -23.24 7.77
N ASP A 42 -3.85 -22.11 7.13
CA ASP A 42 -2.51 -21.67 6.73
C ASP A 42 -2.51 -20.14 6.57
N ILE A 43 -1.76 -19.44 7.44
CA ILE A 43 -1.71 -17.97 7.47
C ILE A 43 -1.03 -17.40 6.21
N ASN A 44 -0.17 -18.19 5.54
CA ASN A 44 0.62 -17.73 4.40
C ASN A 44 -0.08 -17.95 3.05
N ARG A 45 -1.12 -18.79 2.98
CA ARG A 45 -1.81 -19.11 1.71
C ARG A 45 -2.37 -17.88 1.00
N SER A 46 -2.95 -16.93 1.75
CA SER A 46 -3.65 -15.77 1.20
C SER A 46 -2.77 -14.86 0.34
N TRP A 47 -1.45 -14.82 0.57
CA TRP A 47 -0.52 -13.95 -0.17
C TRP A 47 0.08 -14.63 -1.41
N THR A 48 0.19 -15.97 -1.40
CA THR A 48 0.63 -16.75 -2.56
C THR A 48 -0.46 -16.97 -3.61
N GLU A 49 -1.71 -16.67 -3.26
CA GLU A 49 -2.89 -16.70 -4.11
C GLU A 49 -3.32 -15.28 -4.52
N LEU A 50 -2.35 -14.44 -4.93
CA LEU A 50 -2.65 -13.16 -5.58
C LEU A 50 -3.74 -13.37 -6.63
N ASP A 51 -4.77 -12.52 -6.59
CA ASP A 51 -5.88 -12.63 -7.52
C ASP A 51 -5.41 -12.31 -8.95
N PHE A 52 -5.01 -13.36 -9.67
CA PHE A 52 -4.55 -13.28 -11.05
C PHE A 52 -5.65 -12.85 -12.02
N LYS A 53 -6.92 -12.77 -11.60
CA LYS A 53 -8.00 -12.21 -12.44
C LYS A 53 -7.71 -10.75 -12.76
N HIS A 54 -7.42 -9.94 -11.74
CA HIS A 54 -7.27 -8.49 -11.90
C HIS A 54 -5.81 -8.02 -11.99
N HIS A 55 -4.85 -8.79 -11.47
CA HIS A 55 -3.42 -8.45 -11.54
C HIS A 55 -2.78 -8.92 -12.85
N PHE A 56 -1.87 -8.11 -13.41
CA PHE A 56 -1.02 -8.53 -14.52
C PHE A 56 0.12 -9.40 -13.97
N THR A 57 0.29 -10.58 -14.56
CA THR A 57 1.48 -11.41 -14.37
C THR A 57 1.78 -12.15 -15.67
N ASP A 58 3.04 -12.17 -16.05
CA ASP A 58 3.58 -12.95 -17.15
C ASP A 58 4.84 -13.73 -16.74
N GLY A 59 5.21 -13.67 -15.46
CA GLY A 59 6.42 -14.31 -14.91
C GLY A 59 7.73 -13.64 -15.32
N THR A 60 7.70 -12.48 -15.99
CA THR A 60 8.90 -11.76 -16.44
C THR A 60 9.14 -10.47 -15.65
N ALA A 61 10.21 -9.74 -15.98
CA ALA A 61 10.48 -8.40 -15.46
C ALA A 61 9.32 -7.40 -15.66
N LYS A 62 8.45 -7.63 -16.65
CA LYS A 62 7.24 -6.82 -16.86
C LYS A 62 6.28 -6.91 -15.68
N THR A 63 6.17 -8.08 -15.04
CA THR A 63 5.36 -8.27 -13.84
C THR A 63 5.87 -7.37 -12.71
N VAL A 64 7.19 -7.31 -12.53
CA VAL A 64 7.85 -6.46 -11.52
C VAL A 64 7.59 -4.96 -11.78
N GLN A 65 7.70 -4.49 -13.03
CA GLN A 65 7.40 -3.10 -13.39
C GLN A 65 5.93 -2.75 -13.15
N TRP A 66 5.02 -3.67 -13.48
CA TRP A 66 3.60 -3.48 -13.26
C TRP A 66 3.27 -3.41 -11.76
N LEU A 67 3.91 -4.24 -10.93
CA LEU A 67 3.76 -4.20 -9.47
C LEU A 67 4.25 -2.90 -8.85
N LEU A 68 5.36 -2.34 -9.34
CA LEU A 68 5.83 -1.01 -8.92
C LEU A 68 4.76 0.04 -9.19
N LEU A 69 4.23 0.09 -10.41
CA LEU A 69 3.22 1.08 -10.80
C LEU A 69 1.91 0.89 -10.03
N SER A 70 1.40 -0.34 -9.93
CA SER A 70 0.14 -0.63 -9.23
C SER A 70 0.26 -0.30 -7.73
N SER A 71 1.38 -0.63 -7.10
CA SER A 71 1.67 -0.29 -5.70
C SER A 71 1.80 1.22 -5.50
N ALA A 72 2.48 1.92 -6.42
CA ALA A 72 2.61 3.38 -6.38
C ALA A 72 1.23 4.06 -6.48
N LEU A 73 0.31 3.50 -7.26
CA LEU A 73 -1.06 4.02 -7.40
C LEU A 73 -2.02 3.46 -6.34
N ASN A 74 -1.59 2.60 -5.41
CA ASN A 74 -2.46 1.99 -4.39
C ASN A 74 -2.72 2.91 -3.18
N PHE A 75 -3.40 4.04 -3.43
CA PHE A 75 -3.83 5.02 -2.43
C PHE A 75 -5.19 5.60 -2.79
N SER A 76 -5.99 5.93 -1.77
CA SER A 76 -7.33 6.56 -1.83
C SER A 76 -8.24 6.14 -2.99
N PHE A 77 -9.19 5.26 -2.70
CA PHE A 77 -10.28 4.88 -3.62
C PHE A 77 -11.64 5.46 -3.20
N TRP A 78 -11.62 6.43 -2.30
CA TRP A 78 -12.79 7.11 -1.77
C TRP A 78 -12.68 8.60 -2.08
N ASP A 79 -13.77 9.19 -2.54
CA ASP A 79 -13.86 10.59 -2.97
C ASP A 79 -14.65 11.46 -1.99
N GLY A 80 -14.93 10.95 -0.79
CA GLY A 80 -15.81 11.62 0.17
C GLY A 80 -17.25 11.10 0.15
N LYS A 81 -17.65 10.31 -0.86
CA LYS A 81 -19.02 9.83 -1.04
C LYS A 81 -19.05 8.31 -1.19
N ALA A 82 -19.65 7.61 -0.22
CA ALA A 82 -19.68 6.15 -0.21
C ALA A 82 -20.46 5.52 -1.38
N GLU A 83 -21.32 6.30 -2.06
CA GLU A 83 -22.31 5.80 -3.02
C GLU A 83 -21.90 5.94 -4.51
N GLU A 84 -20.85 6.70 -4.82
CA GLU A 84 -20.44 7.04 -6.21
C GLU A 84 -19.04 6.53 -6.55
N LEU A 85 -18.71 5.30 -6.15
CA LEU A 85 -17.38 4.75 -6.40
C LEU A 85 -17.08 4.63 -7.89
N TRP A 86 -15.86 5.01 -8.28
CA TRP A 86 -15.33 4.77 -9.62
C TRP A 86 -15.25 3.27 -9.93
N GLU A 87 -15.71 2.90 -11.12
CA GLU A 87 -15.79 1.51 -11.58
C GLU A 87 -15.17 1.36 -12.97
N VAL A 88 -14.52 0.22 -13.20
CA VAL A 88 -13.96 -0.17 -14.50
C VAL A 88 -14.60 -1.48 -14.93
N GLU A 89 -15.02 -1.57 -16.18
CA GLU A 89 -15.50 -2.82 -16.75
C GLU A 89 -14.30 -3.75 -16.97
N TYR A 90 -14.35 -4.99 -16.49
CA TYR A 90 -13.35 -6.02 -16.74
C TYR A 90 -14.04 -7.38 -16.87
N ASP A 91 -13.83 -8.05 -18.00
CA ASP A 91 -14.41 -9.38 -18.28
C ASP A 91 -15.94 -9.47 -18.08
N GLY A 92 -16.67 -8.46 -18.56
CA GLY A 92 -18.14 -8.39 -18.46
C GLY A 92 -18.67 -7.94 -17.09
N GLU A 93 -17.82 -7.67 -16.11
CA GLU A 93 -18.20 -7.21 -14.77
C GLU A 93 -17.71 -5.79 -14.50
N TRP A 94 -18.45 -5.02 -13.70
CA TRP A 94 -18.01 -3.72 -13.20
C TRP A 94 -17.33 -3.92 -11.84
N VAL A 95 -16.02 -3.64 -11.79
CA VAL A 95 -15.20 -3.73 -10.57
C VAL A 95 -14.86 -2.35 -10.04
N LYS A 96 -14.68 -2.22 -8.73
CA LYS A 96 -14.53 -0.94 -8.01
C LYS A 96 -13.31 -0.92 -7.10
N GLY A 97 -12.88 0.29 -6.73
CA GLY A 97 -11.79 0.51 -5.79
C GLY A 97 -10.45 -0.03 -6.31
N TYR A 98 -9.70 -0.75 -5.48
CA TYR A 98 -8.41 -1.31 -5.86
C TYR A 98 -8.51 -2.26 -7.07
N TRP A 99 -9.59 -3.04 -7.17
CA TRP A 99 -9.82 -3.94 -8.30
C TRP A 99 -10.02 -3.19 -9.62
N ALA A 100 -10.65 -2.01 -9.59
CA ALA A 100 -10.76 -1.15 -10.77
C ALA A 100 -9.40 -0.66 -11.26
N LEU A 101 -8.51 -0.28 -10.33
CA LEU A 101 -7.15 0.15 -10.64
C LEU A 101 -6.35 -0.97 -11.28
N THR A 102 -6.29 -2.15 -10.65
CA THR A 102 -5.48 -3.26 -11.17
C THR A 102 -6.01 -3.77 -12.50
N ALA A 103 -7.33 -3.89 -12.65
CA ALA A 103 -7.97 -4.24 -13.91
C ALA A 103 -7.65 -3.25 -15.05
N ALA A 104 -7.74 -1.95 -14.78
CA ALA A 104 -7.43 -0.90 -15.76
C ALA A 104 -5.95 -0.94 -16.18
N LEU A 105 -5.03 -1.03 -15.21
CA LEU A 105 -3.60 -1.12 -15.49
C LEU A 105 -3.26 -2.40 -16.25
N LYS A 106 -3.88 -3.53 -15.91
CA LYS A 106 -3.68 -4.80 -16.64
C LYS A 106 -4.12 -4.69 -18.11
N LYS A 107 -5.25 -4.05 -18.40
CA LYS A 107 -5.66 -3.75 -19.78
C LYS A 107 -4.67 -2.80 -20.46
N ALA A 108 -4.19 -1.79 -19.74
CA ALA A 108 -3.28 -0.80 -20.29
C ALA A 108 -1.93 -1.39 -20.72
N VAL A 109 -1.46 -2.48 -20.12
CA VAL A 109 -0.26 -3.21 -20.63
C VAL A 109 -0.42 -3.63 -22.10
N GLN A 110 -1.66 -3.86 -22.57
CA GLN A 110 -1.92 -4.29 -23.95
C GLN A 110 -2.11 -3.11 -24.92
N THR A 111 -2.38 -1.90 -24.42
CA THR A 111 -2.79 -0.75 -25.23
C THR A 111 -1.85 0.45 -25.13
N HIS A 112 -1.03 0.50 -24.08
CA HIS A 112 -0.14 1.62 -23.75
C HIS A 112 1.20 1.08 -23.22
N ASP A 113 2.26 1.87 -23.34
CA ASP A 113 3.59 1.47 -22.85
C ASP A 113 3.79 1.81 -21.36
N ILE A 114 2.80 1.48 -20.52
CA ILE A 114 2.80 1.85 -19.09
C ILE A 114 3.91 1.20 -18.26
N LEU A 115 4.64 0.24 -18.83
CA LEU A 115 5.78 -0.42 -18.18
C LEU A 115 7.12 0.21 -18.54
N ASN A 116 7.13 1.20 -19.44
CA ASN A 116 8.31 1.92 -19.87
C ASN A 116 8.48 3.21 -19.05
N ALA A 117 9.66 3.37 -18.44
CA ALA A 117 9.98 4.53 -17.62
C ALA A 117 9.86 5.87 -18.37
N ASN A 118 10.23 5.93 -19.65
CA ASN A 118 10.08 7.15 -20.46
C ASN A 118 8.61 7.50 -20.74
N PHE A 119 7.76 6.49 -20.95
CA PHE A 119 6.33 6.71 -21.09
C PHE A 119 5.72 7.23 -19.79
N LEU A 120 6.09 6.63 -18.66
CA LEU A 120 5.65 7.07 -17.33
C LEU A 120 6.11 8.49 -17.00
N GLU A 121 7.37 8.85 -17.29
CA GLU A 121 7.92 10.19 -17.07
C GLU A 121 7.16 11.29 -17.84
N ASN A 122 6.57 10.93 -18.99
CA ASN A 122 5.74 11.82 -19.82
C ASN A 122 4.22 11.63 -19.61
N MET A 123 3.80 10.86 -18.59
CA MET A 123 2.38 10.60 -18.31
C MET A 123 1.62 11.91 -18.06
N THR A 124 0.57 12.18 -18.84
CA THR A 124 -0.34 13.30 -18.60
C THR A 124 -1.60 12.85 -17.86
N THR A 125 -2.37 13.81 -17.34
CA THR A 125 -3.65 13.51 -16.69
C THR A 125 -4.65 12.95 -17.69
N GLU A 126 -4.59 13.39 -18.94
CA GLU A 126 -5.46 12.97 -20.04
C GLU A 126 -5.20 11.51 -20.42
N ILE A 127 -3.93 11.14 -20.61
CA ILE A 127 -3.51 9.75 -20.89
C ILE A 127 -3.93 8.85 -19.73
N LEU A 128 -3.67 9.26 -18.48
CA LEU A 128 -4.08 8.46 -17.33
C LEU A 128 -5.61 8.36 -17.20
N SER A 129 -6.35 9.42 -17.55
CA SER A 129 -7.82 9.39 -17.58
C SER A 129 -8.35 8.39 -18.61
N GLU A 130 -7.67 8.23 -19.75
CA GLU A 130 -8.01 7.24 -20.77
C GLU A 130 -7.71 5.83 -20.27
N ILE A 131 -6.53 5.61 -19.70
CA ILE A 131 -6.14 4.33 -19.08
C ILE A 131 -7.13 3.89 -18.00
N LEU A 132 -7.54 4.82 -17.13
CA LEU A 132 -8.45 4.58 -16.01
C LEU A 132 -9.93 4.80 -16.35
N LYS A 133 -10.27 4.86 -17.64
CA LYS A 133 -11.63 5.17 -18.10
C LYS A 133 -12.62 4.12 -17.57
N GLY A 134 -13.74 4.62 -17.05
CA GLY A 134 -14.77 3.82 -16.42
C GLY A 134 -16.02 4.63 -16.12
N ARG A 135 -16.88 4.13 -15.24
CA ARG A 135 -18.01 4.88 -14.67
C ARG A 135 -17.51 5.71 -13.47
N GLY A 136 -18.01 6.93 -13.33
CA GLY A 136 -17.49 7.87 -12.34
C GLY A 136 -16.10 8.39 -12.70
N LYS A 137 -15.40 8.99 -11.74
CA LYS A 137 -14.04 9.51 -11.91
C LYS A 137 -13.11 8.90 -10.86
N PRO A 138 -11.93 8.39 -11.25
CA PRO A 138 -10.96 7.91 -10.26
C PRO A 138 -10.57 9.06 -9.33
N PRO A 139 -10.61 8.87 -7.99
CA PRO A 139 -10.17 9.87 -7.04
C PRO A 139 -8.70 10.22 -7.27
N LEU A 140 -8.35 11.49 -7.06
CA LEU A 140 -6.96 11.99 -7.10
C LEU A 140 -6.23 11.73 -8.44
N LEU A 141 -6.94 11.85 -9.56
CA LEU A 141 -6.40 11.53 -10.88
C LEU A 141 -5.15 12.36 -11.25
N LYS A 142 -5.12 13.64 -10.88
CA LYS A 142 -3.96 14.53 -11.16
C LYS A 142 -2.73 14.10 -10.36
N GLU A 143 -2.94 13.76 -9.10
CA GLU A 143 -1.93 13.28 -8.18
C GLU A 143 -1.40 11.92 -8.65
N ARG A 144 -2.27 11.01 -9.09
CA ARG A 144 -1.86 9.73 -9.70
C ARG A 144 -1.00 9.92 -10.95
N ALA A 145 -1.35 10.86 -11.83
CA ALA A 145 -0.52 11.18 -13.00
C ALA A 145 0.84 11.75 -12.59
N GLN A 146 0.89 12.57 -11.53
CA GLN A 146 2.15 13.05 -10.97
C GLN A 146 3.01 11.91 -10.41
N VAL A 147 2.39 10.96 -9.69
CA VAL A 147 3.09 9.75 -9.20
C VAL A 147 3.69 8.98 -10.38
N CYS A 148 2.93 8.72 -11.46
CA CYS A 148 3.48 8.07 -12.66
C CYS A 148 4.74 8.77 -13.18
N ARG A 149 4.71 10.11 -13.31
CA ARG A 149 5.86 10.91 -13.77
C ARG A 149 7.07 10.77 -12.84
N ASN A 150 6.84 10.85 -11.53
CA ASN A 150 7.89 10.70 -10.53
C ASN A 150 8.53 9.30 -10.58
N ILE A 151 7.72 8.25 -10.74
CA ILE A 151 8.21 6.88 -10.90
C ILE A 151 9.09 6.76 -12.15
N GLY A 152 8.60 7.21 -13.31
CA GLY A 152 9.36 7.18 -14.56
C GLY A 152 10.70 7.89 -14.46
N LYS A 153 10.71 9.12 -13.92
CA LYS A 153 11.93 9.90 -13.68
C LYS A 153 12.91 9.18 -12.76
N THR A 154 12.42 8.59 -11.67
CA THR A 154 13.28 7.87 -10.70
C THR A 154 13.89 6.63 -11.32
N LEU A 155 13.10 5.85 -12.08
CA LEU A 155 13.59 4.69 -12.82
C LEU A 155 14.69 5.07 -13.81
N ASN A 156 14.45 6.10 -14.63
CA ASN A 156 15.42 6.57 -15.61
C ASN A 156 16.71 7.10 -14.96
N THR A 157 16.61 7.79 -13.82
CA THR A 157 17.77 8.41 -13.16
C THR A 157 18.60 7.41 -12.36
N HIS A 158 17.96 6.46 -11.66
CA HIS A 158 18.62 5.64 -10.64
C HIS A 158 18.65 4.15 -10.95
N PHE A 159 17.83 3.68 -11.89
CA PHE A 159 17.62 2.26 -12.14
C PHE A 159 17.62 1.91 -13.63
N ASN A 160 18.25 2.72 -14.49
CA ASN A 160 18.36 2.50 -15.94
C ASN A 160 17.01 2.17 -16.62
N GLY A 161 15.92 2.77 -16.14
CA GLY A 161 14.56 2.54 -16.64
C GLY A 161 13.87 1.26 -16.11
N GLU A 162 14.58 0.38 -15.41
CA GLU A 162 14.11 -0.97 -15.07
C GLU A 162 14.11 -1.25 -13.56
N PHE A 163 12.92 -1.49 -12.98
CA PHE A 163 12.80 -1.72 -11.53
C PHE A 163 13.51 -2.99 -11.03
N ILE A 164 13.77 -3.98 -11.91
CA ILE A 164 14.57 -5.15 -11.56
C ILE A 164 15.97 -4.79 -11.05
N ASN A 165 16.53 -3.64 -11.45
CA ASN A 165 17.83 -3.18 -10.94
C ASN A 165 17.76 -2.82 -9.44
N ALA A 166 16.59 -2.41 -8.93
CA ALA A 166 16.38 -2.22 -7.49
C ALA A 166 16.31 -3.57 -6.74
N LEU A 167 15.69 -4.59 -7.35
CA LEU A 167 15.65 -5.96 -6.82
C LEU A 167 17.05 -6.59 -6.74
N GLU A 168 17.85 -6.41 -7.79
CA GLU A 168 19.25 -6.87 -7.82
C GLU A 168 20.07 -6.19 -6.71
N GLN A 169 19.94 -4.87 -6.56
CA GLN A 169 20.58 -4.11 -5.47
C GLN A 169 20.14 -4.56 -4.08
N ALA A 170 18.87 -5.00 -3.93
CA ALA A 170 18.35 -5.50 -2.67
C ALA A 170 18.93 -6.87 -2.28
N ASN A 171 19.55 -7.59 -3.23
CA ASN A 171 20.21 -8.87 -3.01
C ASN A 171 19.36 -9.85 -2.19
N LYS A 172 18.11 -10.08 -2.64
CA LYS A 172 17.15 -10.99 -2.00
C LYS A 172 16.80 -10.61 -0.54
N SER A 173 16.87 -9.32 -0.18
CA SER A 173 16.37 -8.82 1.10
C SER A 173 15.15 -7.92 0.89
N ALA A 174 13.99 -8.35 1.41
CA ALA A 174 12.74 -7.61 1.48
C ALA A 174 12.91 -6.30 2.26
N VAL A 175 13.67 -6.35 3.37
CA VAL A 175 14.02 -5.18 4.18
C VAL A 175 14.84 -4.17 3.36
N THR A 176 15.87 -4.66 2.67
CA THR A 176 16.73 -3.81 1.83
C THR A 176 15.94 -3.21 0.68
N LEU A 177 15.10 -3.99 -0.01
CA LEU A 177 14.26 -3.47 -1.10
C LEU A 177 13.29 -2.40 -0.60
N THR A 178 12.65 -2.61 0.55
CA THR A 178 11.75 -1.62 1.16
C THR A 178 12.48 -0.31 1.43
N ASN A 179 13.71 -0.38 1.94
CA ASN A 179 14.55 0.81 2.15
C ASN A 179 14.98 1.45 0.83
N ILE A 180 15.40 0.68 -0.19
CA ILE A 180 15.74 1.22 -1.52
C ILE A 180 14.54 1.99 -2.08
N VAL A 181 13.34 1.40 -2.01
CA VAL A 181 12.11 2.02 -2.50
C VAL A 181 11.82 3.32 -1.74
N ALA A 182 11.81 3.30 -0.41
CA ALA A 182 11.52 4.47 0.42
C ALA A 182 12.55 5.60 0.30
N ASN A 183 13.81 5.28 0.00
CA ASN A 183 14.88 6.28 -0.15
C ASN A 183 14.94 6.90 -1.54
N ASN A 184 14.51 6.20 -2.60
CA ASN A 184 14.64 6.68 -3.98
C ASN A 184 13.32 7.17 -4.57
N PHE A 185 12.20 6.54 -4.23
CA PHE A 185 10.88 6.92 -4.76
C PHE A 185 10.12 7.72 -3.71
N THR A 186 10.09 9.04 -3.87
CA THR A 186 9.46 9.96 -2.89
C THR A 186 8.00 9.63 -2.61
N ASP A 187 7.25 9.18 -3.61
CA ASP A 187 5.84 8.80 -3.45
C ASP A 187 5.66 7.54 -2.59
N PHE A 188 6.70 6.73 -2.40
CA PHE A 188 6.69 5.60 -1.45
C PHE A 188 7.18 5.98 -0.04
N LYS A 189 7.77 7.17 0.13
CA LYS A 189 8.29 7.64 1.42
C LYS A 189 7.15 8.09 2.33
N ASP A 190 6.59 7.12 3.04
CA ASP A 190 5.49 7.28 4.00
C ASP A 190 6.07 7.32 5.44
N VAL A 191 6.52 8.52 5.81
CA VAL A 191 7.15 8.84 7.11
C VAL A 191 6.52 10.13 7.64
N SER A 192 5.94 10.07 8.84
CA SER A 192 5.33 11.22 9.53
C SER A 192 6.15 11.61 10.76
N THR A 193 5.94 12.82 11.28
CA THR A 193 6.56 13.26 12.54
C THR A 193 5.54 13.16 13.67
N TYR A 194 5.91 12.48 14.76
CA TYR A 194 5.09 12.36 15.97
C TYR A 194 5.94 12.67 17.20
N LYS A 195 5.56 13.67 17.98
CA LYS A 195 6.28 14.09 19.20
C LYS A 195 7.79 14.26 18.99
N GLY A 196 8.16 14.84 17.84
CA GLY A 196 9.55 15.10 17.45
C GLY A 196 10.33 13.91 16.90
N GLN A 197 9.71 12.74 16.72
CA GLN A 197 10.34 11.55 16.14
C GLN A 197 9.75 11.21 14.76
N GLU A 198 10.60 10.68 13.88
CA GLU A 198 10.17 10.14 12.58
C GLU A 198 9.52 8.78 12.76
N ILE A 199 8.31 8.63 12.25
CA ILE A 199 7.50 7.41 12.31
C ILE A 199 7.37 6.85 10.89
N PRO A 200 8.22 5.90 10.47
CA PRO A 200 8.06 5.22 9.20
C PRO A 200 6.90 4.22 9.27
N ILE A 201 5.97 4.32 8.33
CA ILE A 201 4.87 3.36 8.14
C ILE A 201 5.10 2.55 6.85
N LEU A 202 5.57 3.24 5.79
CA LEU A 202 6.00 2.64 4.53
C LEU A 202 4.99 1.68 3.89
N LYS A 203 3.68 1.95 4.05
CA LYS A 203 2.61 1.02 3.65
C LYS A 203 2.74 0.54 2.21
N ARG A 204 2.91 1.46 1.25
CA ARG A 204 3.00 1.11 -0.18
C ARG A 204 4.32 0.41 -0.53
N ALA A 205 5.41 0.74 0.15
CA ALA A 205 6.70 0.11 -0.09
C ALA A 205 6.69 -1.34 0.39
N GLN A 206 6.11 -1.60 1.56
CA GLN A 206 5.93 -2.97 2.07
C GLN A 206 4.98 -3.79 1.18
N ILE A 207 3.87 -3.21 0.70
CA ILE A 207 2.99 -3.85 -0.29
C ILE A 207 3.74 -4.26 -1.54
N LEU A 208 4.54 -3.36 -2.12
CA LEU A 208 5.30 -3.67 -3.34
C LEU A 208 6.20 -4.90 -3.14
N VAL A 209 6.89 -4.99 -2.02
CA VAL A 209 7.78 -6.12 -1.72
C VAL A 209 6.97 -7.40 -1.49
N ALA A 210 5.88 -7.34 -0.72
CA ALA A 210 5.03 -8.50 -0.47
C ALA A 210 4.29 -8.99 -1.72
N ASP A 211 3.79 -8.09 -2.57
CA ASP A 211 3.16 -8.45 -3.84
C ASP A 211 4.19 -9.05 -4.81
N THR A 212 5.44 -8.56 -4.80
CA THR A 212 6.53 -9.17 -5.57
C THR A 212 6.83 -10.59 -5.07
N TRP A 213 6.91 -10.80 -3.76
CA TRP A 213 7.07 -12.13 -3.19
C TRP A 213 5.92 -13.08 -3.60
N GLY A 214 4.68 -12.62 -3.47
CA GLY A 214 3.48 -13.39 -3.79
C GLY A 214 3.37 -13.72 -5.28
N ALA A 215 3.65 -12.76 -6.16
CA ALA A 215 3.52 -12.92 -7.62
C ALA A 215 4.45 -14.01 -8.17
N PHE A 216 5.61 -14.20 -7.52
CA PHE A 216 6.58 -15.23 -7.89
C PHE A 216 6.66 -16.38 -6.88
N LYS A 217 5.75 -16.44 -5.90
CA LYS A 217 5.67 -17.50 -4.89
C LYS A 217 7.00 -17.76 -4.15
N GLY A 218 7.72 -16.68 -3.82
CA GLY A 218 9.02 -16.77 -3.17
C GLY A 218 10.17 -17.26 -4.05
N GLN A 219 10.00 -17.29 -5.37
CA GLN A 219 11.01 -17.75 -6.34
C GLN A 219 11.44 -16.61 -7.28
N SER A 220 12.53 -16.79 -8.03
CA SER A 220 12.99 -15.84 -9.05
C SER A 220 13.04 -14.39 -8.53
N PHE A 221 12.23 -13.47 -9.06
CA PHE A 221 12.21 -12.06 -8.65
C PHE A 221 11.55 -11.83 -7.28
N GLY A 222 10.78 -12.80 -6.77
CA GLY A 222 10.17 -12.75 -5.44
C GLY A 222 10.95 -13.51 -4.37
N GLU A 223 12.17 -13.97 -4.66
CA GLU A 223 13.00 -14.67 -3.67
C GLU A 223 13.58 -13.67 -2.66
N PHE A 224 13.04 -13.68 -1.43
CA PHE A 224 13.51 -12.88 -0.31
C PHE A 224 13.81 -13.76 0.91
N ASN A 225 14.93 -13.47 1.59
CA ASN A 225 15.42 -14.24 2.73
C ASN A 225 14.86 -13.77 4.08
N ASP A 226 14.19 -12.62 4.10
CA ASP A 226 13.72 -11.92 5.30
C ASP A 226 12.31 -11.33 5.10
N ILE A 227 11.47 -11.99 4.28
CA ILE A 227 10.10 -11.54 3.96
C ILE A 227 9.22 -11.44 5.21
N GLU A 228 9.46 -12.30 6.19
CA GLU A 228 8.78 -12.32 7.48
C GLU A 228 9.05 -11.09 8.35
N LYS A 229 9.99 -10.23 7.96
CA LYS A 229 10.26 -8.96 8.63
C LYS A 229 9.33 -7.83 8.21
N LEU A 230 8.58 -8.00 7.14
CA LEU A 230 7.50 -7.05 6.80
C LEU A 230 6.38 -7.17 7.82
N THR A 231 5.68 -6.06 8.07
CA THR A 231 4.54 -6.02 9.01
C THR A 231 3.25 -5.70 8.27
N ILE A 232 2.16 -5.52 9.00
CA ILE A 232 0.85 -5.16 8.46
C ILE A 232 0.88 -3.82 7.72
N PHE A 233 0.07 -3.73 6.66
CA PHE A 233 0.00 -2.56 5.79
C PHE A 233 -1.03 -1.57 6.32
N ALA A 234 -0.63 -0.73 7.28
CA ALA A 234 -1.50 0.24 7.95
C ALA A 234 -2.03 1.31 6.98
N ASP A 235 -3.20 1.01 6.43
CA ASP A 235 -4.02 1.89 5.60
C ASP A 235 -5.21 2.46 6.40
N TYR A 236 -6.18 3.04 5.71
CA TYR A 236 -7.38 3.57 6.35
C TYR A 236 -8.47 2.53 6.62
N LYS A 237 -8.38 1.31 6.06
CA LYS A 237 -9.38 0.24 6.21
C LYS A 237 -9.15 -0.56 7.48
N LEU A 238 -7.91 -0.92 7.80
CA LEU A 238 -7.61 -1.69 9.00
C LEU A 238 -8.06 -1.01 10.31
N PRO A 239 -7.80 0.30 10.54
CA PRO A 239 -8.35 0.99 11.71
C PRO A 239 -9.89 0.94 11.77
N GLN A 240 -10.58 1.03 10.63
CA GLN A 240 -12.05 0.91 10.58
C GLN A 240 -12.51 -0.48 11.02
N PHE A 241 -11.85 -1.54 10.54
CA PHE A 241 -12.17 -2.92 10.95
C PHE A 241 -11.88 -3.14 12.44
N LEU A 242 -10.73 -2.69 12.94
CA LEU A 242 -10.35 -2.82 14.34
C LEU A 242 -11.31 -2.06 15.26
N ARG A 243 -11.77 -0.86 14.85
CA ARG A 243 -12.81 -0.12 15.58
C ARG A 243 -14.16 -0.86 15.56
N ALA A 244 -14.58 -1.37 14.41
CA ALA A 244 -15.85 -2.09 14.28
C ALA A 244 -15.88 -3.37 15.13
N LEU A 245 -14.73 -4.00 15.32
CA LEU A 245 -14.52 -5.17 16.17
C LEU A 245 -14.24 -4.80 17.64
N LYS A 246 -14.31 -3.51 18.00
CA LYS A 246 -14.04 -2.98 19.34
C LYS A 246 -12.62 -3.23 19.85
N VAL A 247 -11.69 -3.58 18.96
CA VAL A 247 -10.26 -3.65 19.29
C VAL A 247 -9.71 -2.26 19.48
N PHE A 248 -10.10 -1.31 18.63
CA PHE A 248 -9.77 0.09 18.83
C PHE A 248 -10.88 0.83 19.57
N GLU A 249 -10.47 1.55 20.61
CA GLU A 249 -11.26 2.53 21.31
C GLU A 249 -10.72 3.91 20.96
N TYR A 250 -11.61 4.78 20.46
CA TYR A 250 -11.25 6.14 20.08
C TYR A 250 -11.59 7.11 21.20
N SER A 251 -10.77 8.14 21.37
CA SER A 251 -11.15 9.28 22.19
C SER A 251 -12.44 9.93 21.65
N PRO A 252 -13.23 10.62 22.50
CA PRO A 252 -14.48 11.25 22.06
C PRO A 252 -14.32 12.20 20.87
N GLU A 253 -13.18 12.90 20.79
CA GLU A 253 -12.85 13.81 19.70
C GLU A 253 -12.65 13.04 18.37
N LEU A 254 -11.79 12.02 18.38
CA LEU A 254 -11.52 11.22 17.18
C LEU A 254 -12.78 10.47 16.72
N ALA A 255 -13.54 9.91 17.66
CA ALA A 255 -14.82 9.27 17.37
C ALA A 255 -15.77 10.23 16.64
N ASN A 256 -15.94 11.45 17.17
CA ASN A 256 -16.82 12.45 16.56
C ASN A 256 -16.38 12.88 15.14
N ILE A 257 -15.07 13.01 14.89
CA ILE A 257 -14.52 13.32 13.55
C ILE A 257 -14.86 12.18 12.58
N VAL A 258 -14.54 10.94 12.95
CA VAL A 258 -14.76 9.76 12.08
C VAL A 258 -16.26 9.53 11.84
N ASP A 259 -17.09 9.65 12.88
CA ASP A 259 -18.54 9.38 12.78
C ASP A 259 -19.29 10.44 11.96
N ARG A 260 -18.69 11.62 11.80
CA ARG A 260 -19.20 12.70 10.94
C ARG A 260 -18.55 12.72 9.55
N TYR A 261 -17.75 11.71 9.21
CA TYR A 261 -17.02 11.65 7.94
C TYR A 261 -16.14 12.90 7.69
N GLN A 262 -15.62 13.49 8.77
CA GLN A 262 -14.72 14.63 8.67
C GLN A 262 -13.30 14.16 8.33
N ILE A 263 -12.60 14.97 7.54
CA ILE A 263 -11.23 14.67 7.12
C ILE A 263 -10.31 14.72 8.34
N ILE A 264 -9.50 13.67 8.50
CA ILE A 264 -8.33 13.67 9.37
C ILE A 264 -7.15 14.05 8.49
N GLU A 265 -6.48 15.16 8.83
CA GLU A 265 -5.37 15.68 8.04
C GLU A 265 -4.17 14.72 8.05
N SER A 266 -3.53 14.58 6.89
CA SER A 266 -2.33 13.76 6.72
C SER A 266 -1.21 14.27 7.64
N GLY A 267 -0.57 13.37 8.39
CA GLY A 267 0.49 13.73 9.34
C GLY A 267 0.00 14.37 10.64
N SER A 268 -1.32 14.49 10.85
CA SER A 268 -1.86 14.89 12.16
C SER A 268 -1.61 13.80 13.21
N GLU A 269 -1.65 14.19 14.49
CA GLU A 269 -1.46 13.25 15.61
C GLU A 269 -2.46 12.08 15.52
N MET A 270 -3.73 12.35 15.18
CA MET A 270 -4.76 11.35 14.99
C MET A 270 -4.49 10.39 13.83
N GLU A 271 -4.01 10.90 12.68
CA GLU A 271 -3.67 10.04 11.53
C GLU A 271 -2.51 9.11 11.86
N VAL A 272 -1.46 9.65 12.49
CA VAL A 272 -0.29 8.86 12.87
C VAL A 272 -0.68 7.81 13.90
N GLU A 273 -1.47 8.15 14.92
CA GLU A 273 -1.94 7.19 15.91
C GLU A 273 -2.78 6.09 15.28
N LEU A 274 -3.78 6.41 14.45
CA LEU A 274 -4.60 5.40 13.77
C LEU A 274 -3.76 4.35 13.04
N ARG A 275 -2.71 4.80 12.34
CA ARG A 275 -1.88 3.92 11.51
C ARG A 275 -0.81 3.18 12.31
N ALA A 276 -0.09 3.87 13.19
CA ALA A 276 0.93 3.26 14.02
C ALA A 276 0.33 2.28 15.05
N MET A 277 -0.84 2.59 15.62
CA MET A 277 -1.57 1.66 16.49
C MET A 277 -2.05 0.42 15.75
N THR A 278 -2.32 0.52 14.45
CA THR A 278 -2.69 -0.65 13.63
C THR A 278 -1.52 -1.60 13.51
N ILE A 279 -0.31 -1.08 13.29
CA ILE A 279 0.90 -1.89 13.31
C ILE A 279 1.09 -2.51 14.69
N HIS A 280 1.01 -1.70 15.74
CA HIS A 280 1.23 -2.20 17.10
C HIS A 280 0.26 -3.31 17.48
N ALA A 281 -1.04 -3.15 17.21
CA ALA A 281 -2.06 -4.12 17.58
C ALA A 281 -1.93 -5.48 16.88
N VAL A 282 -1.31 -5.53 15.69
CA VAL A 282 -1.08 -6.79 14.96
C VAL A 282 0.20 -7.51 15.42
N GLU A 283 1.12 -6.77 16.03
CA GLU A 283 2.41 -7.27 16.52
C GLU A 283 2.37 -7.69 18.00
N GLU A 284 1.23 -7.49 18.67
CA GLU A 284 0.92 -8.03 20.00
C GLU A 284 0.34 -9.44 19.93
#